data_AF-A0A8R1IAV2-F1
#
_entry.id   AF-A0A8R1IAV2-F1
#
_cell.length_a   1.000
_cell.length_b   1.000
_cell.length_c   1.000
_cell.angle_alpha   90.00
_cell.angle_beta   90.00
_cell.angle_gamma   90.00
#
_symmetry.space_group_name_H-M   'P 1'
#
loop_
_entity.id
_entity.type
_entity.pdbx_description
1 polymer ?
#
loop_
_entity_poly.entity_id
_entity_poly.type
_entity_poly.pdbx_seq_one_letter_code
_entity_poly.pdbx_strand_id
1 'polypeptide(L)'
;MEQVAAEVIVVSTQVNKKKDRVIFYNDKDFAFPELEDDFKALWRNVSVDHLDEKKIEEYLQKKGLDAMKDLTPKVRMPTQLKRKAAKRRMNQKVQNEHMDGVLEDYE
;
A
#
# COMPACT_ATOMS: atom_id res chain seq x y z
N MET A 1 -31.16 15.95 -16.93
CA MET A 1 -30.82 15.35 -15.61
C MET A 1 -31.07 13.86 -15.58
N GLU A 2 -32.11 13.33 -16.25
CA GLU A 2 -32.47 11.91 -16.24
C GLU A 2 -31.43 10.99 -16.91
N GLN A 3 -30.73 11.47 -17.95
CA GLN A 3 -29.69 10.69 -18.65
C GLN A 3 -28.38 10.51 -17.88
N VAL A 4 -28.13 11.28 -16.81
CA VAL A 4 -26.87 11.26 -16.04
C VAL A 4 -27.13 10.83 -14.59
N ALA A 5 -28.34 10.37 -14.28
CA ALA A 5 -28.76 10.08 -12.91
C ALA A 5 -27.94 8.98 -12.22
N ALA A 6 -27.41 8.01 -12.99
CA ALA A 6 -26.54 6.96 -12.46
C ALA A 6 -25.12 7.46 -12.11
N GLU A 7 -24.69 8.55 -12.71
CA GLU A 7 -23.35 9.13 -12.55
C GLU A 7 -23.32 10.29 -11.55
N VAL A 8 -24.46 10.59 -10.92
CA VAL A 8 -24.63 11.80 -10.13
C VAL A 8 -25.26 11.48 -8.78
N ILE A 9 -24.58 11.85 -7.71
CA ILE A 9 -25.08 11.77 -6.33
C ILE A 9 -25.67 13.13 -5.95
N VAL A 10 -26.94 13.14 -5.53
CA VAL A 10 -27.64 14.36 -5.12
C VAL A 10 -27.84 14.35 -3.61
N VAL A 11 -27.24 15.30 -2.90
CA VAL A 11 -27.37 15.45 -1.46
C VAL A 11 -28.28 16.63 -1.13
N SER A 12 -29.30 16.40 -0.30
CA SER A 12 -30.19 17.44 0.19
C SER A 12 -29.56 18.16 1.38
N THR A 13 -29.42 19.49 1.29
CA THR A 13 -28.99 20.29 2.43
C THR A 13 -30.20 20.69 3.26
N GLN A 14 -30.23 20.30 4.53
CA GLN A 14 -31.35 20.60 5.46
C GLN A 14 -31.29 22.02 6.05
N VAL A 15 -30.26 22.80 5.69
CA VAL A 15 -29.91 24.05 6.37
C VAL A 15 -30.71 25.25 5.85
N ASN A 16 -31.23 25.21 4.63
CA ASN A 16 -32.01 26.31 4.06
C ASN A 16 -33.45 25.91 3.76
N LYS A 17 -34.39 26.85 3.94
CA LYS A 17 -35.79 26.73 3.51
C LYS A 17 -35.93 26.60 1.97
N LYS A 18 -34.86 26.92 1.23
CA LYS A 18 -34.75 26.64 -0.20
C LYS A 18 -34.24 25.21 -0.37
N LYS A 19 -34.87 24.44 -1.27
CA LYS A 19 -34.48 23.08 -1.65
C LYS A 19 -33.18 23.08 -2.45
N ASP A 20 -32.13 23.67 -1.89
CA ASP A 20 -30.81 23.66 -2.47
C ASP A 20 -30.32 22.22 -2.45
N ARG A 21 -29.86 21.75 -3.61
CA ARG A 21 -29.36 20.39 -3.81
C ARG A 21 -27.91 20.50 -4.24
N VAL A 22 -27.04 19.81 -3.52
CA VAL A 22 -25.63 19.69 -3.91
C VAL A 22 -25.51 18.48 -4.81
N ILE A 23 -24.84 18.66 -5.94
CA ILE A 23 -24.69 17.66 -7.00
C ILE A 23 -23.23 17.25 -7.02
N PHE A 24 -22.98 15.96 -6.83
CA PHE A 24 -21.66 15.34 -6.89
C PHE A 24 -21.60 14.37 -8.07
N TYR A 25 -20.42 14.24 -8.67
CA TYR A 25 -20.15 13.18 -9.64
C TYR A 25 -19.85 11.87 -8.90
N ASN A 26 -20.42 10.76 -9.37
CA ASN A 26 -20.22 9.42 -8.84
C ASN A 26 -19.10 8.71 -9.62
N ASP A 27 -18.01 8.39 -8.93
CA ASP A 27 -16.92 7.64 -9.52
C ASP A 27 -17.30 6.15 -9.66
N LYS A 28 -17.27 5.64 -10.90
CA LYS A 28 -17.67 4.26 -11.21
C LYS A 28 -16.61 3.24 -10.77
N ASP A 29 -15.37 3.68 -10.56
CA ASP A 29 -14.27 2.80 -10.15
C ASP A 29 -14.49 2.22 -8.74
N PHE A 30 -15.31 2.90 -7.93
CA PHE A 30 -15.67 2.50 -6.57
C PHE A 30 -17.16 2.17 -6.40
N ALA A 31 -17.86 1.89 -7.51
CA ALA A 31 -19.28 1.54 -7.45
C ALA A 31 -19.48 0.20 -6.74
N PHE A 32 -20.13 0.25 -5.57
CA PHE A 32 -20.54 -0.94 -4.85
C PHE A 32 -21.89 -1.45 -5.40
N PRO A 33 -22.10 -2.77 -5.55
CA PRO A 33 -23.39 -3.31 -5.98
C PRO A 33 -24.54 -2.86 -5.08
N GLU A 34 -25.74 -2.70 -5.64
CA GLU A 34 -26.91 -2.41 -4.81
C GLU A 34 -27.16 -3.55 -3.82
N LEU A 35 -27.09 -3.23 -2.53
CA LEU A 35 -27.45 -4.11 -1.43
C LEU A 35 -28.94 -3.99 -1.13
N GLU A 36 -29.59 -5.12 -0.87
CA GLU A 36 -30.94 -5.15 -0.33
C GLU A 36 -31.00 -4.43 1.02
N ASP A 37 -32.15 -3.84 1.33
CA ASP A 37 -32.32 -3.03 2.54
C ASP A 37 -32.20 -3.85 3.83
N ASP A 38 -32.50 -5.15 3.78
CA ASP A 38 -32.36 -6.07 4.92
C ASP A 38 -30.89 -6.20 5.35
N PHE A 39 -29.95 -6.24 4.40
CA PHE A 39 -28.52 -6.25 4.72
C PHE A 39 -28.06 -4.93 5.35
N LYS A 40 -28.59 -3.79 4.87
CA LYS A 40 -28.29 -2.47 5.45
C LYS A 40 -28.83 -2.37 6.88
N ALA A 41 -30.02 -2.89 7.13
CA ALA A 41 -30.62 -2.94 8.45
C ALA A 41 -29.81 -3.82 9.40
N LEU A 42 -29.43 -5.03 8.96
CA LEU A 42 -28.58 -5.93 9.73
C LEU A 42 -27.24 -5.30 10.08
N TRP A 43 -26.59 -4.63 9.13
CA TRP A 43 -25.33 -3.91 9.36
C TRP A 43 -25.46 -2.82 10.43
N ARG A 44 -26.54 -2.01 10.37
CA ARG A 44 -26.80 -0.94 11.35
C ARG A 44 -27.20 -1.47 12.73
N ASN A 45 -27.80 -2.64 12.80
CA ASN A 45 -28.19 -3.26 14.07
C ASN A 45 -26.99 -3.70 14.91
N VAL A 46 -25.84 -3.97 14.29
CA VAL A 46 -24.60 -4.32 15.00
C VAL A 46 -23.98 -3.04 15.58
N SER A 47 -24.25 -2.77 16.85
CA SER A 47 -23.70 -1.59 17.55
C SER A 47 -22.23 -1.80 17.90
N VAL A 48 -21.36 -0.96 17.35
CA VAL A 48 -19.92 -0.91 17.64
C VAL A 48 -19.46 0.42 18.25
N ASP A 49 -20.34 1.42 18.31
CA ASP A 49 -20.02 2.81 18.67
C ASP A 49 -19.48 2.98 20.10
N HIS A 50 -19.88 2.08 21.00
CA HIS A 50 -19.49 2.09 22.42
C HIS A 50 -18.45 1.02 22.78
N LEU A 51 -17.90 0.30 21.79
CA LEU A 51 -16.90 -0.74 22.02
C LEU A 51 -15.49 -0.19 21.78
N ASP A 52 -14.59 -0.49 22.71
CA ASP A 52 -13.16 -0.21 22.54
C ASP A 52 -12.54 -1.09 21.45
N GLU A 53 -11.58 -0.55 20.70
CA GLU A 53 -10.85 -1.25 19.64
C GLU A 53 -10.27 -2.60 20.12
N LYS A 54 -9.73 -2.65 21.34
CA LYS A 54 -9.17 -3.88 21.94
C LYS A 54 -10.22 -4.98 22.08
N LYS A 55 -11.45 -4.61 22.48
CA LYS A 55 -12.55 -5.54 22.67
C LYS A 55 -13.06 -6.07 21.33
N ILE A 56 -13.00 -5.27 20.28
CA ILE A 56 -13.29 -5.68 18.90
C ILE A 56 -12.22 -6.68 18.43
N GLU A 57 -10.94 -6.40 18.66
CA GLU A 57 -9.83 -7.32 18.30
C GLU A 57 -9.95 -8.68 19.03
N GLU A 58 -10.21 -8.69 20.33
CA GLU A 58 -10.44 -9.92 21.10
C GLU A 58 -11.64 -10.73 20.58
N TYR A 59 -12.73 -10.05 20.20
CA TYR A 59 -13.90 -10.71 19.62
C TYR A 59 -13.59 -11.34 18.26
N LEU A 60 -12.85 -10.64 17.40
CA LEU A 60 -12.40 -11.17 16.10
C LEU A 60 -11.48 -12.38 16.29
N GLN A 61 -10.47 -12.28 17.16
CA GLN A 61 -9.55 -13.38 17.47
C GLN A 61 -10.28 -14.61 18.01
N LYS A 62 -11.25 -14.42 18.92
CA LYS A 62 -12.09 -15.50 19.44
C LYS A 62 -12.92 -16.18 18.35
N LYS A 63 -13.31 -15.45 17.31
CA LYS A 63 -14.01 -15.98 16.13
C LYS A 63 -13.07 -16.55 15.06
N GLY A 64 -11.76 -16.57 15.32
CA GLY A 64 -10.75 -17.09 14.40
C GLY A 64 -10.42 -16.12 13.25
N LEU A 65 -10.87 -14.87 13.34
CA LEU A 65 -10.50 -13.80 12.41
C LEU A 65 -9.35 -13.04 13.04
N ASP A 66 -8.14 -13.19 12.49
CA ASP A 66 -7.01 -12.38 12.92
C ASP A 66 -7.18 -10.98 12.34
N ALA A 67 -7.18 -9.96 13.20
CA ALA A 67 -7.25 -8.57 12.75
C ALA A 67 -5.95 -8.28 11.99
N MET A 68 -6.05 -8.01 10.69
CA MET A 68 -4.90 -7.75 9.82
C MET A 68 -3.96 -6.70 10.43
N LYS A 69 -2.84 -7.15 11.02
CA LYS A 69 -1.77 -6.29 11.52
C LYS A 69 -0.75 -5.86 10.46
N ASP A 70 -0.82 -6.42 9.25
CA ASP A 70 0.29 -6.37 8.28
C ASP A 70 -0.07 -5.67 6.95
N LEU A 71 -0.94 -4.64 6.98
CA LEU A 71 -1.12 -3.71 5.84
C LEU A 71 -0.08 -2.57 5.84
N THR A 72 0.77 -2.46 6.86
CA THR A 72 1.94 -1.60 6.76
C THR A 72 2.97 -2.30 5.90
N PRO A 73 3.38 -1.76 4.74
CA PRO A 73 4.52 -2.30 4.02
C PRO A 73 5.71 -2.22 4.98
N LYS A 74 6.18 -3.38 5.47
CA LYS A 74 7.45 -3.48 6.20
C LYS A 74 8.52 -2.95 5.27
N VAL A 75 8.87 -1.67 5.44
CA VAL A 75 10.03 -1.06 4.79
C VAL A 75 11.21 -1.86 5.27
N ARG A 76 11.61 -2.86 4.47
CA ARG A 76 12.83 -3.60 4.67
C ARG A 76 13.94 -2.59 4.40
N MET A 77 14.32 -1.86 5.44
CA MET A 77 15.47 -0.96 5.40
C MET A 77 16.64 -1.79 4.87
N PRO A 78 17.21 -1.45 3.71
CA PRO A 78 18.30 -2.23 3.16
C PRO A 78 19.45 -2.21 4.17
N THR A 79 19.83 -3.39 4.66
CA THR A 79 20.98 -3.54 5.54
C THR A 79 22.18 -2.96 4.79
N GLN A 80 22.88 -1.99 5.39
CA GLN A 80 24.01 -1.34 4.76
C GLN A 80 25.01 -2.39 4.28
N LEU A 81 25.24 -2.47 2.95
CA LEU A 81 26.23 -3.38 2.39
C LEU A 81 27.59 -3.03 3.00
N LYS A 82 28.17 -3.96 3.77
CA LYS A 82 29.54 -3.82 4.28
C LYS A 82 30.47 -3.61 3.08
N ARG A 83 31.10 -2.43 3.00
CA ARG A 83 32.09 -2.12 1.95
C ARG A 83 33.20 -3.18 2.01
N LYS A 84 33.42 -3.90 0.92
CA LYS A 84 34.55 -4.82 0.80
C LYS A 84 35.84 -4.02 0.97
N ALA A 85 36.73 -4.47 1.85
CA ALA A 85 38.02 -3.84 2.05
C ALA A 85 38.79 -3.82 0.72
N ALA A 86 39.31 -2.66 0.34
CA ALA A 86 40.13 -2.52 -0.85
C ALA A 86 41.39 -3.39 -0.69
N LYS A 87 41.54 -4.40 -1.56
CA LYS A 87 42.80 -5.15 -1.67
C LYS A 87 43.87 -4.15 -2.08
N ARG A 88 44.76 -3.79 -1.15
CA ARG A 88 45.99 -3.05 -1.46
C ARG A 88 46.74 -3.87 -2.51
N ARG A 89 46.81 -3.35 -3.73
CA ARG A 89 47.74 -3.87 -4.73
C ARG A 89 49.14 -3.60 -4.18
N MET A 90 49.89 -4.66 -3.94
CA MET A 90 51.29 -4.54 -3.57
C MET A 90 52.01 -3.94 -4.76
N ASN A 91 52.66 -2.78 -4.58
CA ASN A 91 53.49 -2.17 -5.61
C ASN A 91 54.76 -3.02 -5.75
N GLN A 92 54.63 -4.15 -6.45
CA GLN A 92 55.76 -4.96 -6.85
C GLN A 92 56.45 -4.23 -7.99
N LYS A 93 57.72 -3.87 -7.79
CA LYS A 93 58.53 -3.24 -8.82
C LYS A 93 58.82 -4.27 -9.90
N VAL A 94 58.12 -4.18 -11.02
CA VAL A 94 58.40 -4.99 -12.21
C VAL A 94 59.73 -4.50 -12.79
N GLN A 95 60.70 -5.41 -12.88
CA GLN A 95 61.98 -5.15 -13.55
C GLN A 95 61.95 -5.79 -14.93
N ASN A 96 62.77 -5.27 -15.85
CA ASN A 96 62.95 -5.80 -17.20
C ASN A 96 61.73 -5.67 -18.15
N GLU A 97 60.90 -4.62 -18.00
CA GLU A 97 59.80 -4.32 -18.95
C GLU A 97 60.27 -4.19 -20.40
N HIS A 98 61.51 -3.76 -20.66
CA HIS A 98 62.04 -3.61 -22.01
C HIS A 98 62.31 -4.94 -22.73
N MET A 99 62.21 -6.07 -22.03
CA MET A 99 62.34 -7.41 -22.62
C MET A 99 60.97 -8.02 -22.97
N ASP A 100 59.87 -7.32 -22.63
CA ASP A 100 58.51 -7.75 -22.95
C ASP A 100 58.32 -7.70 -24.48
N GLY A 101 58.07 -8.86 -25.10
CA GLY A 101 57.96 -9.03 -26.55
C GLY A 101 59.25 -9.36 -27.31
N VAL A 102 60.41 -9.44 -26.65
CA VAL A 102 61.67 -9.95 -27.25
C VAL A 102 61.86 -11.44 -26.95
N LEU A 103 61.28 -11.93 -25.86
CA LEU A 103 61.38 -13.32 -25.45
C LEU A 103 60.44 -14.18 -26.31
N GLU A 104 61.03 -15.08 -27.10
CA GLU A 104 60.30 -16.13 -27.80
C GLU A 104 60.35 -17.40 -26.94
N ASP A 105 59.19 -17.83 -26.46
CA ASP A 105 59.04 -19.11 -25.81
C ASP A 105 59.01 -20.21 -26.88
N TYR A 106 59.97 -21.12 -26.82
CA TYR A 106 60.01 -22.32 -27.65
C TYR A 106 59.53 -23.52 -26.81
N GLU A 107 58.55 -24.27 -27.31
CA GLU A 107 58.11 -25.55 -26.72
C GLU A 107 59.18 -26.65 -26.82
#